data_AF-A0A443S1X6-F1
#
_entry.id   AF-A0A443S1X6-F1
#
_cell.length_a   1.000
_cell.length_b   1.000
_cell.length_c   1.000
_cell.angle_alpha   90.00
_cell.angle_beta   90.00
_cell.angle_gamma   90.00
#
_symmetry.space_group_name_H-M   'P 1'
#
loop_
_entity.id
_entity.type
_entity.pdbx_description
1 polymer ?
#
loop_
_entity_poly.entity_id
_entity_poly.type
_entity_poly.pdbx_seq_one_letter_code
_entity_poly.pdbx_strand_id
1 'polypeptide(L)'
;MTYGTRREYFAEKSGAYLFLPDSDEAKEIFFFNTKIRVTKGKIMSKVETIIDEKLKFVHQVLLVEGEEYFNVENRFNIQKNLFDNRELVMRIYTQINSNYEFFTDLNGLQMAHRRYYDKIPLQGNVYPMPTMMYFQNDNTRFNLITAQPLGTTMRHVGVVDVFLDRRLIQDDARGLNQGITDNKYTKESFKILIEKKPFENRKASFKSQIESLKQLNPIYLMHHNS
;
A
#
# COMPACT_ATOMS: atom_id res chain seq x y z
N MET A 1 5.07 1.22 9.01
CA MET A 1 4.24 1.28 10.23
C MET A 1 3.69 -0.12 10.52
N THR A 2 3.14 -0.38 11.70
CA THR A 2 2.48 -1.67 12.00
C THR A 2 1.21 -1.50 12.81
N TYR A 3 0.19 -2.30 12.51
CA TYR A 3 -0.91 -2.60 13.43
C TYR A 3 -0.57 -3.87 14.24
N GLY A 4 -0.96 -3.93 15.51
CA GLY A 4 -0.96 -5.19 16.27
C GLY A 4 -2.32 -5.87 16.22
N THR A 5 -2.45 -7.06 16.79
CA THR A 5 -3.76 -7.73 17.02
C THR A 5 -4.26 -7.51 18.44
N ARG A 6 -5.58 -7.50 18.65
CA ARG A 6 -6.21 -7.46 19.98
C ARG A 6 -5.53 -8.44 20.97
N ARG A 7 -5.29 -7.95 22.19
CA ARG A 7 -4.45 -8.64 23.19
C ARG A 7 -5.23 -9.41 24.25
N GLU A 8 -6.48 -9.03 24.47
CA GLU A 8 -7.37 -9.65 25.45
C GLU A 8 -7.53 -11.15 25.17
N TYR A 9 -7.54 -11.96 26.24
CA TYR A 9 -7.51 -13.42 26.12
C TYR A 9 -8.77 -13.98 25.44
N PHE A 10 -9.93 -13.44 25.77
CA PHE A 10 -11.23 -13.87 25.24
C PHE A 10 -11.69 -13.08 24.00
N ALA A 11 -10.92 -12.09 23.56
CA ALA A 11 -11.27 -11.34 22.36
C ALA A 11 -10.95 -12.13 21.10
N GLU A 12 -11.79 -11.97 20.08
CA GLU A 12 -11.42 -12.36 18.72
C GLU A 12 -10.13 -11.61 18.30
N LYS A 13 -9.24 -12.31 17.58
CA LYS A 13 -7.93 -11.82 17.15
C LYS A 13 -7.82 -11.84 15.64
N SER A 14 -6.91 -11.03 15.10
CA SER A 14 -6.51 -11.14 13.71
C SER A 14 -6.00 -12.56 13.41
N GLY A 15 -6.34 -13.08 12.23
CA GLY A 15 -5.81 -14.32 11.67
C GLY A 15 -5.82 -14.24 10.15
N ALA A 16 -5.92 -15.37 9.45
CA ALA A 16 -5.87 -15.38 7.99
C ALA A 16 -6.95 -14.52 7.31
N TYR A 17 -8.14 -14.42 7.90
CA TYR A 17 -9.31 -13.76 7.32
C TYR A 17 -9.64 -12.45 8.03
N LEU A 18 -9.54 -12.42 9.35
CA LEU A 18 -9.92 -11.26 10.14
C LEU A 18 -8.76 -10.28 10.31
N PHE A 19 -9.05 -9.00 10.14
CA PHE A 19 -8.22 -7.90 10.63
C PHE A 19 -8.89 -7.28 11.87
N LEU A 20 -8.30 -7.49 13.05
CA LEU A 20 -8.81 -7.01 14.33
C LEU A 20 -7.67 -6.30 15.09
N PRO A 21 -7.39 -5.04 14.74
CA PRO A 21 -6.21 -4.36 15.24
C PRO A 21 -6.31 -4.04 16.75
N ASP A 22 -5.16 -3.95 17.43
CA ASP A 22 -5.06 -3.51 18.83
C ASP A 22 -5.21 -2.00 19.03
N SER A 23 -5.16 -1.25 17.93
CA SER A 23 -5.34 0.18 17.89
C SER A 23 -5.87 0.60 16.53
N ASP A 24 -6.62 1.68 16.56
CA ASP A 24 -7.13 2.38 15.41
C ASP A 24 -6.04 3.18 14.65
N GLU A 25 -4.84 3.30 15.23
CA GLU A 25 -3.67 3.92 14.61
C GLU A 25 -2.50 2.95 14.45
N ALA A 26 -1.88 2.99 13.27
CA ALA A 26 -0.64 2.26 13.03
C ALA A 26 0.48 2.88 13.87
N LYS A 27 1.34 2.03 14.44
CA LYS A 27 2.52 2.44 15.20
C LYS A 27 3.75 2.53 14.29
N GLU A 28 4.60 3.49 14.55
CA GLU A 28 5.90 3.61 13.88
C GLU A 28 6.79 2.40 14.20
N ILE A 29 7.58 1.99 13.21
CA ILE A 29 8.67 1.06 13.44
C ILE A 29 9.93 1.90 13.52
N PHE A 30 10.60 1.88 14.66
CA PHE A 30 11.87 2.56 14.84
C PHE A 30 12.99 1.72 14.21
N PHE A 31 13.75 2.35 13.32
CA PHE A 31 14.89 1.76 12.66
C PHE A 31 16.16 2.48 13.10
N PHE A 32 17.21 1.69 13.34
CA PHE A 32 18.55 2.19 13.64
C PHE A 32 19.49 1.77 12.51
N ASN A 33 20.61 2.48 12.34
CA ASN A 33 21.66 2.14 11.37
C ASN A 33 21.19 2.05 9.89
N THR A 34 20.17 2.81 9.52
CA THR A 34 19.64 2.85 8.15
C THR A 34 20.70 3.35 7.17
N LYS A 35 20.96 2.58 6.11
CA LYS A 35 21.88 2.97 5.03
C LYS A 35 21.07 3.56 3.89
N ILE A 36 21.47 4.73 3.40
CA ILE A 36 20.87 5.34 2.21
C ILE A 36 21.87 5.20 1.06
N ARG A 37 21.41 4.63 -0.06
CA ARG A 37 22.17 4.55 -1.30
C ARG A 37 21.46 5.38 -2.36
N VAL A 38 22.19 6.33 -2.94
CA VAL A 38 21.71 7.15 -4.06
C VAL A 38 22.47 6.77 -5.31
N THR A 39 21.75 6.49 -6.39
CA THR A 39 22.31 6.27 -7.72
C THR A 39 21.74 7.31 -8.66
N LYS A 40 22.59 8.14 -9.25
CA LYS A 40 22.19 9.19 -10.20
C LYS A 40 22.74 8.84 -11.56
N GLY A 41 21.87 8.82 -12.56
CA GLY A 41 22.21 8.61 -13.96
C GLY A 41 21.40 9.56 -14.85
N LYS A 42 21.76 9.60 -16.14
CA LYS A 42 21.06 10.43 -17.13
C LYS A 42 19.63 9.95 -17.37
N ILE A 43 19.47 8.63 -17.59
CA ILE A 43 18.20 8.00 -17.92
C ILE A 43 17.39 7.64 -16.67
N MET A 44 18.07 7.33 -15.56
CA MET A 44 17.40 6.88 -14.34
C MET A 44 18.14 7.36 -13.09
N SER A 45 17.38 7.65 -12.04
CA SER A 45 17.91 7.97 -10.72
C SER A 45 17.11 7.23 -9.67
N LYS A 46 17.78 6.64 -8.67
CA LYS A 46 17.12 5.93 -7.58
C LYS A 46 17.69 6.25 -6.21
N VAL A 47 16.83 6.19 -5.21
CA VAL A 47 17.17 6.25 -3.79
C VAL A 47 16.72 4.93 -3.17
N GLU A 48 17.64 4.23 -2.50
CA GLU A 48 17.38 3.03 -1.73
C GLU A 48 17.64 3.32 -0.25
N THR A 49 16.64 3.11 0.59
CA THR A 49 16.75 3.12 2.05
C THR A 49 16.80 1.67 2.52
N ILE A 50 17.96 1.24 2.99
CA ILE A 50 18.26 -0.14 3.39
C ILE A 50 18.30 -0.23 4.91
N ILE A 51 17.41 -1.06 5.45
CA ILE A 51 17.28 -1.38 6.87
C ILE A 51 17.65 -2.86 7.01
N ASP A 52 18.91 -3.10 7.34
CA ASP A 52 19.49 -4.45 7.35
C ASP A 52 19.09 -5.24 8.60
N GLU A 53 18.80 -4.54 9.71
CA GLU A 53 18.42 -5.15 10.97
C GLU A 53 16.93 -5.54 10.98
N LYS A 54 16.64 -6.71 11.57
CA LYS A 54 15.30 -7.24 11.91
C LYS A 54 14.37 -7.59 10.74
N LEU A 55 14.22 -6.74 9.73
CA LEU A 55 13.28 -6.91 8.63
C LEU A 55 13.92 -7.18 7.26
N LYS A 56 15.23 -6.92 7.13
CA LYS A 56 15.90 -6.87 5.82
C LYS A 56 15.09 -6.04 4.82
N PHE A 57 14.66 -4.86 5.26
CA PHE A 57 13.72 -4.00 4.52
C PHE A 57 14.50 -3.06 3.60
N VAL A 58 14.13 -3.00 2.33
CA VAL A 58 14.63 -2.03 1.38
C VAL A 58 13.46 -1.28 0.76
N HIS A 59 13.40 0.02 1.04
CA HIS A 59 12.53 0.95 0.33
C HIS A 59 13.30 1.53 -0.85
N GLN A 60 12.74 1.50 -2.05
CA GLN A 60 13.34 2.10 -3.22
C GLN A 60 12.36 3.05 -3.89
N VAL A 61 12.84 4.26 -4.22
CA VAL A 61 12.16 5.19 -5.12
C VAL A 61 13.01 5.33 -6.38
N LEU A 62 12.41 5.10 -7.55
CA LEU A 62 13.06 5.16 -8.85
C LEU A 62 12.35 6.17 -9.76
N LEU A 63 13.13 7.08 -10.31
CA LEU A 63 12.76 8.05 -11.33
C LEU A 63 13.38 7.63 -12.66
N VAL A 64 12.60 7.68 -13.73
CA VAL A 64 13.03 7.38 -15.09
C VAL A 64 12.75 8.61 -15.95
N GLU A 65 13.72 9.00 -16.77
CA GLU A 65 13.60 10.12 -17.70
C GLU A 65 12.44 9.89 -18.68
N GLY A 66 11.57 10.89 -18.82
CA GLY A 66 10.40 10.83 -19.69
C GLY A 66 9.13 10.24 -19.05
N GLU A 67 9.24 9.60 -17.88
CA GLU A 67 8.07 9.09 -17.15
C GLU A 67 7.46 10.18 -16.26
N GLU A 68 6.13 10.26 -16.23
CA GLU A 68 5.39 11.22 -15.41
C GLU A 68 4.96 10.66 -14.04
N TYR A 69 5.47 9.48 -13.69
CA TYR A 69 5.29 8.81 -12.41
C TYR A 69 6.64 8.44 -11.81
N PHE A 70 6.65 8.11 -10.53
CA PHE A 70 7.80 7.48 -9.89
C PHE A 70 7.44 6.09 -9.39
N ASN A 71 8.40 5.18 -9.47
CA ASN A 71 8.23 3.81 -9.03
C ASN A 71 8.64 3.71 -7.56
N VAL A 72 7.85 2.99 -6.78
CA VAL A 72 8.15 2.63 -5.40
C VAL A 72 8.24 1.12 -5.30
N GLU A 73 9.30 0.61 -4.71
CA GLU A 73 9.48 -0.83 -4.49
C GLU A 73 9.84 -1.08 -3.02
N ASN A 74 9.11 -1.98 -2.38
CA ASN A 74 9.41 -2.46 -1.03
C ASN A 74 9.85 -3.91 -1.10
N ARG A 75 11.07 -4.19 -0.66
CA ARG A 75 11.61 -5.56 -0.52
C ARG A 75 11.79 -5.84 0.95
N PHE A 76 11.22 -6.91 1.47
CA PHE A 76 11.29 -7.21 2.89
C PHE A 76 11.13 -8.71 3.17
N ASN A 77 11.51 -9.12 4.37
CA ASN A 77 11.26 -10.47 4.86
C ASN A 77 10.88 -10.41 6.34
N ILE A 78 9.58 -10.52 6.63
CA ILE A 78 9.04 -10.46 7.98
C ILE A 78 9.55 -11.65 8.80
N GLN A 79 10.39 -11.39 9.80
CA GLN A 79 11.02 -12.42 10.63
C GLN A 79 10.16 -12.81 11.85
N LYS A 80 10.23 -14.08 12.23
CA LYS A 80 9.68 -14.61 13.49
C LYS A 80 10.16 -13.81 14.72
N ASN A 81 9.36 -13.80 15.78
CA ASN A 81 9.56 -13.11 17.06
C ASN A 81 9.44 -11.59 16.96
N LEU A 82 10.16 -10.95 16.04
CA LEU A 82 10.18 -9.49 15.91
C LEU A 82 8.88 -8.92 15.34
N PHE A 83 8.21 -9.72 14.51
CA PHE A 83 6.97 -9.36 13.84
C PHE A 83 5.81 -10.30 14.15
N ASP A 84 5.92 -11.13 15.18
CA ASP A 84 4.78 -11.91 15.65
C ASP A 84 3.65 -10.95 16.06
N ASN A 85 2.44 -11.24 15.57
CA ASN A 85 1.23 -10.45 15.83
C ASN A 85 1.31 -9.00 15.35
N ARG A 86 1.91 -8.81 14.17
CA ARG A 86 2.02 -7.51 13.50
C ARG A 86 1.58 -7.59 12.05
N GLU A 87 0.97 -6.50 11.61
CA GLU A 87 0.57 -6.28 10.23
C GLU A 87 1.33 -5.06 9.72
N LEU A 88 2.24 -5.27 8.78
CA LEU A 88 3.14 -4.26 8.22
C LEU A 88 2.39 -3.44 7.17
N VAL A 89 2.43 -2.11 7.33
CA VAL A 89 1.82 -1.18 6.37
C VAL A 89 2.81 -0.11 5.90
N MET A 90 2.72 0.24 4.63
CA MET A 90 3.33 1.44 4.05
C MET A 90 2.35 2.60 4.20
N ARG A 91 2.77 3.65 4.91
CA ARG A 91 1.99 4.88 5.08
C ARG A 91 2.53 5.98 4.17
N ILE A 92 1.66 6.58 3.37
CA ILE A 92 1.98 7.69 2.48
C ILE A 92 1.27 8.93 2.99
N TYR A 93 2.00 10.04 3.08
CA TYR A 93 1.48 11.33 3.52
C TYR A 93 1.43 12.30 2.34
N THR A 94 0.32 13.01 2.21
CA THR A 94 0.12 14.08 1.22
C THR A 94 -0.63 15.25 1.85
N GLN A 95 -0.59 16.41 1.21
CA GLN A 95 -1.37 17.59 1.62
C GLN A 95 -2.69 17.71 0.85
N ILE A 96 -3.11 16.67 0.11
CA ILE A 96 -4.31 16.71 -0.72
C ILE A 96 -5.52 16.47 0.19
N ASN A 97 -6.33 17.52 0.37
CA ASN A 97 -7.59 17.41 1.10
C ASN A 97 -8.71 16.82 0.22
N SER A 98 -8.97 15.52 0.36
CA SER A 98 -10.07 14.84 -0.34
C SER A 98 -11.36 14.70 0.47
N ASN A 99 -11.49 15.38 1.61
CA ASN A 99 -12.66 15.29 2.49
C ASN A 99 -13.04 13.85 2.88
N TYR A 100 -12.03 13.02 3.18
CA TYR A 100 -12.14 11.59 3.51
C TYR A 100 -12.66 10.69 2.37
N GLU A 101 -12.76 11.22 1.15
CA GLU A 101 -13.16 10.46 -0.04
C GLU A 101 -11.94 9.92 -0.77
N PHE A 102 -12.06 8.67 -1.20
CA PHE A 102 -11.06 7.99 -2.01
C PHE A 102 -11.74 6.94 -2.89
N PHE A 103 -11.00 6.37 -3.83
CA PHE A 103 -11.52 5.39 -4.77
C PHE A 103 -10.58 4.22 -4.83
N THR A 104 -11.12 3.01 -4.81
CA THR A 104 -10.37 1.77 -5.03
C THR A 104 -10.95 1.05 -6.22
N ASP A 105 -10.13 0.35 -6.98
CA ASP A 105 -10.64 -0.46 -8.07
C ASP A 105 -11.37 -1.71 -7.55
N LEU A 106 -12.21 -2.28 -8.43
CA LEU A 106 -12.82 -3.59 -8.28
C LEU A 106 -12.28 -4.47 -9.41
N ASN A 107 -11.35 -5.35 -9.07
CA ASN A 107 -10.74 -6.34 -9.96
C ASN A 107 -10.11 -5.71 -11.22
N GLY A 108 -9.52 -4.52 -11.10
CA GLY A 108 -8.87 -3.81 -12.20
C GLY A 108 -9.81 -3.25 -13.26
N LEU A 109 -11.13 -3.26 -13.05
CA LEU A 109 -12.11 -2.87 -14.06
C LEU A 109 -12.79 -1.53 -13.77
N GLN A 110 -13.42 -1.41 -12.61
CA GLN A 110 -14.22 -0.24 -12.25
C GLN A 110 -13.73 0.39 -10.95
N MET A 111 -13.89 1.71 -10.81
CA MET A 111 -13.53 2.42 -9.58
C MET A 111 -14.76 2.56 -8.68
N ALA A 112 -14.65 2.06 -7.46
CA ALA A 112 -15.67 2.22 -6.43
C ALA A 112 -15.36 3.43 -5.55
N HIS A 113 -16.36 4.28 -5.31
CA HIS A 113 -16.27 5.37 -4.36
C HIS A 113 -16.25 4.84 -2.92
N ARG A 114 -15.29 5.31 -2.12
CA ARG A 114 -15.09 4.99 -0.72
C ARG A 114 -15.05 6.27 0.10
N ARG A 115 -15.52 6.17 1.34
CA ARG A 115 -15.41 7.22 2.34
C ARG A 115 -15.06 6.58 3.67
N TYR A 116 -14.13 7.17 4.40
CA TYR A 116 -13.88 6.74 5.78
C TYR A 116 -15.04 7.17 6.67
N TYR A 117 -15.55 6.26 7.50
CA TYR A 117 -16.62 6.52 8.45
C TYR A 117 -16.17 6.17 9.87
N ASP A 118 -16.06 7.17 10.75
CA ASP A 118 -15.66 6.99 12.16
C ASP A 118 -16.62 6.08 12.95
N LYS A 119 -17.89 6.02 12.54
CA LYS A 119 -18.91 5.15 13.15
C LYS A 119 -18.68 3.66 12.88
N ILE A 120 -17.79 3.32 11.94
CA ILE A 120 -17.40 1.96 11.58
C ILE A 120 -15.99 1.73 12.13
N PRO A 121 -15.70 0.59 12.77
CA PRO A 121 -14.35 0.31 13.25
C PRO A 121 -13.34 0.29 12.09
N LEU A 122 -12.05 0.53 12.38
CA LEU A 122 -11.00 0.66 11.38
C LEU A 122 -11.04 -0.45 10.32
N GLN A 123 -11.18 -1.72 10.74
CA GLN A 123 -11.19 -2.86 9.82
C GLN A 123 -12.37 -2.86 8.83
N GLY A 124 -13.49 -2.22 9.17
CA GLY A 124 -14.62 -2.04 8.26
C GLY A 124 -14.41 -0.90 7.25
N ASN A 125 -13.37 -0.10 7.42
CA ASN A 125 -12.92 0.93 6.49
C ASN A 125 -11.69 0.51 5.67
N VAL A 126 -11.25 -0.75 5.76
CA VAL A 126 -10.20 -1.32 4.91
C VAL A 126 -10.86 -1.93 3.67
N TYR A 127 -10.37 -1.54 2.49
CA TYR A 127 -10.91 -2.00 1.21
C TYR A 127 -9.81 -2.69 0.39
N PRO A 128 -10.17 -3.66 -0.46
CA PRO A 128 -9.23 -4.20 -1.43
C PRO A 128 -8.81 -3.09 -2.41
N MET A 129 -7.53 -3.09 -2.76
CA MET A 129 -6.91 -2.33 -3.84
C MET A 129 -6.20 -3.33 -4.75
N PRO A 130 -6.93 -4.00 -5.66
CA PRO A 130 -6.33 -4.98 -6.56
C PRO A 130 -5.28 -4.40 -7.51
N THR A 131 -5.51 -3.21 -8.06
CA THR A 131 -4.64 -2.62 -9.10
C THR A 131 -4.36 -1.14 -8.90
N MET A 132 -5.30 -0.38 -8.33
CA MET A 132 -5.13 1.05 -8.10
C MET A 132 -6.09 1.64 -7.07
N MET A 133 -5.63 2.70 -6.44
CA MET A 133 -6.48 3.65 -5.74
C MET A 133 -6.16 5.08 -6.15
N TYR A 134 -7.08 6.00 -5.93
CA TYR A 134 -6.77 7.41 -5.99
C TYR A 134 -7.65 8.23 -5.04
N PHE A 135 -7.20 9.44 -4.76
CA PHE A 135 -7.98 10.47 -4.08
C PHE A 135 -7.55 11.83 -4.62
N GLN A 136 -8.40 12.84 -4.44
CA GLN A 136 -8.22 14.13 -5.10
C GLN A 136 -8.92 15.25 -4.34
N ASN A 137 -8.40 16.47 -4.50
CA ASN A 137 -9.11 17.70 -4.16
C ASN A 137 -9.64 18.35 -5.46
N ASP A 138 -9.77 19.67 -5.54
CA ASP A 138 -10.20 20.35 -6.77
C ASP A 138 -9.11 20.56 -7.82
N ASN A 139 -7.83 20.50 -7.41
CA ASN A 139 -6.70 20.84 -8.26
C ASN A 139 -5.81 19.65 -8.59
N THR A 140 -5.72 18.67 -7.69
CA THR A 140 -4.70 17.63 -7.71
C THR A 140 -5.32 16.27 -7.42
N ARG A 141 -4.92 15.28 -8.21
CA ARG A 141 -5.20 13.87 -7.99
C ARG A 141 -3.91 13.13 -7.68
N PHE A 142 -3.95 12.31 -6.64
CA PHE A 142 -2.91 11.33 -6.33
C PHE A 142 -3.41 9.95 -6.71
N ASN A 143 -2.69 9.26 -7.60
CA ASN A 143 -2.95 7.89 -7.98
C ASN A 143 -1.84 6.99 -7.42
N LEU A 144 -2.24 5.90 -6.78
CA LEU A 144 -1.36 4.83 -6.36
C LEU A 144 -1.76 3.56 -7.12
N ILE A 145 -0.85 3.09 -7.95
CA ILE A 145 -1.01 1.90 -8.78
C ILE A 145 -0.13 0.80 -8.18
N THR A 146 -0.64 -0.41 -8.10
CA THR A 146 0.05 -1.56 -7.51
C THR A 146 0.18 -2.70 -8.51
N ALA A 147 1.25 -3.48 -8.41
CA ALA A 147 1.43 -4.71 -9.21
C ALA A 147 0.73 -5.94 -8.59
N GLN A 148 0.15 -5.79 -7.40
CA GLN A 148 -0.40 -6.89 -6.63
C GLN A 148 -1.64 -6.44 -5.84
N PRO A 149 -2.59 -7.34 -5.54
CA PRO A 149 -3.74 -6.98 -4.74
C PRO A 149 -3.38 -6.86 -3.26
N LEU A 150 -3.68 -5.69 -2.66
CA LEU A 150 -3.42 -5.42 -1.24
C LEU A 150 -4.63 -4.74 -0.58
N GLY A 151 -4.62 -4.67 0.75
CA GLY A 151 -5.58 -3.85 1.50
C GLY A 151 -5.14 -2.38 1.54
N THR A 152 -6.09 -1.45 1.50
CA THR A 152 -5.83 -0.02 1.69
C THR A 152 -6.89 0.65 2.54
N THR A 153 -6.53 1.74 3.23
CA THR A 153 -7.46 2.63 3.91
C THR A 153 -6.92 4.06 3.98
N MET A 154 -7.81 5.02 4.20
CA MET A 154 -7.47 6.43 4.33
C MET A 154 -8.19 7.03 5.55
N ARG A 155 -7.72 6.65 6.75
CA ARG A 155 -8.29 7.09 8.02
C ARG A 155 -8.20 8.60 8.21
N HIS A 156 -7.06 9.19 7.86
CA HIS A 156 -6.88 10.65 7.89
C HIS A 156 -6.85 11.19 6.47
N VAL A 157 -7.35 12.42 6.32
CA VAL A 157 -7.27 13.15 5.05
C VAL A 157 -5.84 13.21 4.56
N GLY A 158 -5.61 12.76 3.32
CA GLY A 158 -4.30 12.79 2.67
C GLY A 158 -3.30 11.75 3.18
N VAL A 159 -3.70 10.84 4.09
CA VAL A 159 -2.85 9.79 4.65
C VAL A 159 -3.38 8.41 4.26
N VAL A 160 -2.62 7.70 3.45
CA VAL A 160 -2.98 6.36 2.95
C VAL A 160 -2.15 5.30 3.64
N ASP A 161 -2.80 4.26 4.16
CA ASP A 161 -2.16 3.03 4.60
C ASP A 161 -2.38 1.92 3.57
N VAL A 162 -1.29 1.36 3.04
CA VAL A 162 -1.31 0.14 2.23
C VAL A 162 -0.73 -1.02 3.03
N PHE A 163 -1.50 -2.09 3.18
CA PHE A 163 -1.10 -3.29 3.89
C PHE A 163 -0.13 -4.08 3.02
N LEU A 164 1.08 -4.34 3.52
CA LEU A 164 2.13 -5.02 2.76
C LEU A 164 2.17 -6.52 3.06
N ASP A 165 2.24 -6.89 4.34
CA ASP A 165 2.29 -8.30 4.77
C ASP A 165 1.90 -8.39 6.26
N ARG A 166 1.54 -9.57 6.74
CA ARG A 166 1.07 -9.79 8.10
C ARG A 166 1.54 -11.13 8.65
N ARG A 167 1.91 -11.14 9.92
CA ARG A 167 2.33 -12.34 10.65
C ARG A 167 1.55 -12.47 11.95
N LEU A 168 0.83 -13.57 12.08
CA LEU A 168 -0.17 -13.77 13.14
C LEU A 168 -0.02 -15.19 13.68
N ILE A 169 0.21 -15.33 14.97
CA ILE A 169 0.59 -16.62 15.57
C ILE A 169 -0.60 -17.43 16.09
N GLN A 170 -1.82 -16.94 15.86
CA GLN A 170 -3.07 -17.57 16.25
C GLN A 170 -4.01 -17.73 15.05
N ASP A 171 -4.91 -18.70 15.16
CA ASP A 171 -6.07 -18.85 14.28
C ASP A 171 -7.17 -17.82 14.64
N ASP A 172 -8.00 -17.47 13.66
CA ASP A 172 -9.15 -16.57 13.83
C ASP A 172 -10.51 -17.28 13.81
N ALA A 173 -10.51 -18.60 14.02
CA ALA A 173 -11.70 -19.45 14.12
C ALA A 173 -12.62 -19.36 12.90
N ARG A 174 -12.03 -19.22 11.69
CA ARG A 174 -12.76 -19.27 10.40
C ARG A 174 -12.52 -20.57 9.62
N GLY A 175 -11.94 -21.58 10.26
CA GLY A 175 -11.82 -22.94 9.74
C GLY A 175 -10.44 -23.33 9.21
N LEU A 176 -9.47 -22.41 9.18
CA LEU A 176 -8.10 -22.71 8.73
C LEU A 176 -7.28 -23.46 9.79
N ASN A 177 -7.57 -23.23 11.08
CA ASN A 177 -6.95 -23.88 12.24
C ASN A 177 -5.43 -23.67 12.35
N GLN A 178 -4.93 -22.54 11.89
CA GLN A 178 -3.53 -22.12 12.06
C GLN A 178 -3.38 -20.61 11.92
N GLY A 179 -2.30 -20.07 12.49
CA GLY A 179 -1.87 -18.69 12.24
C GLY A 179 -1.10 -18.53 10.91
N ILE A 180 -0.86 -17.28 10.52
CA ILE A 180 -0.01 -16.93 9.38
C ILE A 180 1.43 -16.78 9.87
N THR A 181 2.25 -17.81 9.66
CA THR A 181 3.63 -17.86 10.15
C THR A 181 4.66 -18.30 9.10
N ASP A 182 4.23 -18.45 7.86
CA ASP A 182 4.97 -18.95 6.71
C ASP A 182 5.40 -17.82 5.76
N ASN A 183 5.50 -16.58 6.26
CA ASN A 183 5.98 -15.41 5.52
C ASN A 183 7.34 -15.69 4.85
N LYS A 184 7.50 -15.19 3.63
CA LYS A 184 8.74 -15.30 2.84
C LYS A 184 9.27 -13.93 2.48
N TYR A 185 10.42 -13.92 1.82
CA TYR A 185 10.90 -12.71 1.17
C TYR A 185 9.88 -12.25 0.11
N THR A 186 9.44 -11.00 0.23
CA THR A 186 8.40 -10.41 -0.60
C THR A 186 8.92 -9.13 -1.25
N LYS A 187 8.48 -8.90 -2.48
CA LYS A 187 8.79 -7.72 -3.27
C LYS A 187 7.48 -7.10 -3.75
N GLU A 188 7.15 -5.92 -3.23
CA GLU A 188 5.95 -5.18 -3.59
C GLU A 188 6.29 -3.95 -4.43
N SER A 189 5.60 -3.80 -5.56
CA SER A 189 5.90 -2.75 -6.55
C SER A 189 4.70 -1.84 -6.80
N PHE A 190 4.96 -0.53 -6.82
CA PHE A 190 3.96 0.51 -6.99
C PHE A 190 4.43 1.59 -7.97
N LYS A 191 3.47 2.28 -8.58
CA LYS A 191 3.69 3.54 -9.30
C LYS A 191 2.86 4.63 -8.63
N ILE A 192 3.46 5.80 -8.44
CA ILE A 192 2.77 6.98 -7.94
C ILE A 192 2.73 8.03 -9.04
N LEU A 193 1.51 8.42 -9.42
CA LEU A 193 1.22 9.39 -10.45
C LEU A 193 0.41 10.55 -9.86
N ILE A 194 0.97 11.76 -9.93
CA ILE A 194 0.31 12.99 -9.48
C ILE A 194 -0.15 13.77 -10.70
N GLU A 195 -1.44 14.11 -10.75
CA GLU A 195 -2.07 14.77 -11.89
C GLU A 195 -2.78 16.04 -11.46
N LYS A 196 -2.87 17.03 -12.38
CA LYS A 196 -3.82 18.13 -12.23
C LYS A 196 -5.23 17.59 -12.51
N LYS A 197 -6.16 17.77 -11.57
CA LYS A 197 -7.55 17.29 -11.74
C LYS A 197 -8.25 18.12 -12.83
N PRO A 198 -8.83 17.50 -13.86
CA PRO A 198 -9.76 18.19 -14.75
C PRO A 198 -11.08 18.48 -14.01
N PHE A 199 -11.62 19.68 -14.23
CA PHE A 199 -12.64 20.37 -13.41
C PHE A 199 -13.89 19.55 -13.02
N GLU A 200 -14.21 18.44 -13.70
CA GLU A 200 -15.44 17.66 -13.46
C GLU A 200 -15.28 16.14 -13.30
N ASN A 201 -14.05 15.59 -13.40
CA ASN A 201 -13.94 14.13 -13.51
C ASN A 201 -13.76 13.43 -12.15
N ARG A 202 -14.78 12.68 -11.72
CA ARG A 202 -14.70 11.70 -10.61
C ARG A 202 -14.32 10.30 -11.08
N LYS A 203 -13.97 10.11 -12.36
CA LYS A 203 -13.46 8.83 -12.88
C LYS A 203 -11.94 8.84 -12.88
N ALA A 204 -11.34 7.65 -12.79
CA ALA A 204 -9.91 7.47 -13.02
C ALA A 204 -9.50 8.06 -14.38
N SER A 205 -8.28 8.62 -14.46
CA SER A 205 -7.79 9.21 -15.70
C SER A 205 -7.40 8.08 -16.65
N PHE A 206 -7.57 8.30 -17.95
CA PHE A 206 -7.13 7.32 -18.96
C PHE A 206 -5.64 6.96 -18.79
N LYS A 207 -4.81 7.95 -18.46
CA LYS A 207 -3.41 7.77 -18.14
C LYS A 207 -3.19 6.83 -16.95
N SER A 208 -3.88 7.04 -15.83
CA SER A 208 -3.78 6.15 -14.66
C SER A 208 -4.22 4.72 -14.96
N GLN A 209 -5.25 4.54 -15.81
CA GLN A 209 -5.72 3.22 -16.25
C GLN A 209 -4.70 2.51 -17.14
N ILE A 210 -4.10 3.23 -18.10
CA ILE A 210 -3.00 2.68 -18.92
C ILE A 210 -1.84 2.25 -18.05
N GLU A 211 -1.42 3.09 -17.10
CA GLU A 211 -0.30 2.75 -16.22
C GLU A 211 -0.59 1.56 -15.31
N SER A 212 -1.85 1.39 -14.87
CA SER A 212 -2.31 0.19 -14.17
C SER A 212 -2.20 -1.06 -15.06
N LEU A 213 -2.65 -0.98 -16.32
CA LEU A 213 -2.51 -2.08 -17.28
C LEU A 213 -1.04 -2.43 -17.57
N LYS A 214 -0.17 -1.43 -17.76
CA LYS A 214 1.27 -1.62 -17.94
C LYS A 214 1.93 -2.27 -16.73
N GLN A 215 1.50 -1.91 -15.52
CA GLN A 215 2.05 -2.48 -14.29
C GLN A 215 1.73 -3.98 -14.17
N LEU A 216 0.52 -4.39 -14.56
CA LEU A 216 0.10 -5.80 -14.53
C LEU A 216 0.64 -6.61 -15.73
N ASN A 217 0.79 -5.97 -16.89
CA ASN A 217 1.14 -6.63 -18.14
C ASN A 217 2.33 -5.92 -18.83
N PRO A 218 3.55 -5.97 -18.25
CA PRO A 218 4.70 -5.21 -18.75
C PRO A 218 5.15 -5.61 -20.17
N ILE A 219 4.82 -6.81 -20.63
CA ILE A 219 5.25 -7.34 -21.94
C ILE A 219 4.29 -6.94 -23.07
N TYR A 220 3.00 -6.70 -22.79
CA TYR A 220 1.97 -6.58 -23.83
C TYR A 220 1.86 -5.19 -24.47
N LEU A 221 2.43 -4.14 -23.87
CA LEU A 221 2.26 -2.75 -24.35
C LEU A 221 3.49 -2.17 -25.06
N MET A 222 4.55 -2.96 -25.27
CA MET A 222 5.72 -2.51 -26.06
C MET A 222 5.45 -2.41 -27.57
N HIS A 223 4.27 -2.82 -28.05
CA HIS A 223 3.97 -2.91 -29.49
C HIS A 223 3.16 -1.75 -30.10
N HIS A 224 2.89 -0.66 -29.37
CA HIS A 224 2.09 0.46 -29.89
C HIS A 224 2.81 1.81 -29.97
N ASN A 225 4.09 1.79 -30.33
CA ASN A 225 4.79 2.96 -30.87
C ASN A 225 5.38 2.60 -32.24
N SER A 226 4.55 2.66 -33.27
CA SER A 226 4.95 2.69 -34.69
C SER A 226 4.08 3.69 -35.43
#